data_AF-A0A9W5RBF3-F1
#
_entry.id   AF-A0A9W5RBF3-F1
#
_cell.length_a   1.000
_cell.length_b   1.000
_cell.length_c   1.000
_cell.angle_alpha   90.00
_cell.angle_beta   90.00
_cell.angle_gamma   90.00
#
_symmetry.space_group_name_H-M   'P 1'
#
loop_
_entity.id
_entity.type
_entity.pdbx_description
1 polymer ?
#
loop_
_entity_poly.entity_id
_entity_poly.type
_entity_poly.pdbx_seq_one_letter_code
_entity_poly.pdbx_strand_id
1 'polypeptide(L)'
;MKNKITQEDIDSIVERTQWTVEEFHGKCTVVVAQLPNGFILTESSACVDPANYDVNIGMECCKKRIIDKIWLLEGYRLQCQISEPTKIQINLNGRKLAEEMYPNTLEVLKKERLISE
;
A
#
# COMPACT_ATOMS: atom_id res chain seq x y z
N MET A 1 -16.15 8.36 -11.75
CA MET A 1 -14.86 8.10 -11.08
C MET A 1 -15.10 7.08 -9.97
N LYS A 2 -14.21 6.08 -9.81
CA LYS A 2 -14.30 5.13 -8.69
C LYS A 2 -14.12 5.91 -7.38
N ASN A 3 -15.00 5.69 -6.41
CA ASN A 3 -15.02 6.42 -5.13
C ASN A 3 -15.16 5.52 -3.89
N LYS A 4 -15.08 4.20 -4.08
CA LYS A 4 -15.06 3.20 -3.03
C LYS A 4 -14.14 2.05 -3.41
N ILE A 5 -13.63 1.35 -2.40
CA ILE A 5 -13.00 0.04 -2.54
C ILE A 5 -14.04 -1.01 -2.16
N THR A 6 -14.17 -2.08 -2.96
CA THR A 6 -15.11 -3.17 -2.70
C THR A 6 -14.39 -4.41 -2.17
N GLN A 7 -15.15 -5.38 -1.66
CA GLN A 7 -14.59 -6.65 -1.21
C GLN A 7 -13.92 -7.37 -2.38
N GLU A 8 -14.51 -7.35 -3.58
CA GLU A 8 -13.95 -7.97 -4.77
C GLU A 8 -12.58 -7.37 -5.18
N ASP A 9 -12.38 -6.06 -4.94
CA ASP A 9 -11.08 -5.42 -5.16
C ASP A 9 -10.00 -6.02 -4.25
N ILE A 10 -10.35 -6.22 -2.97
CA ILE A 10 -9.43 -6.80 -1.98
C ILE A 10 -9.19 -8.27 -2.25
N ASP A 11 -10.24 -9.03 -2.56
CA ASP A 11 -10.15 -10.45 -2.87
C ASP A 11 -9.23 -10.67 -4.09
N SER A 12 -9.35 -9.85 -5.13
CA SER A 12 -8.46 -9.91 -6.30
C SER A 12 -6.99 -9.65 -5.97
N ILE A 13 -6.71 -8.76 -5.01
CA ILE A 13 -5.34 -8.52 -4.51
C ILE A 13 -4.85 -9.73 -3.72
N VAL A 14 -5.68 -10.25 -2.81
CA VAL A 14 -5.35 -11.38 -1.93
C VAL A 14 -5.08 -12.66 -2.73
N GLU A 15 -5.89 -12.95 -3.75
CA GLU A 15 -5.72 -14.10 -4.66
C GLU A 15 -4.39 -14.08 -5.40
N ARG A 16 -3.89 -12.88 -5.73
CA ARG A 16 -2.64 -12.67 -6.46
C ARG A 16 -1.44 -12.40 -5.54
N THR A 17 -1.66 -12.38 -4.23
CA THR A 17 -0.62 -12.15 -3.23
C THR A 17 0.21 -13.41 -3.04
N GLN A 18 1.53 -13.27 -3.04
CA GLN A 18 2.43 -14.36 -2.69
C GLN A 18 2.63 -14.39 -1.18
N TRP A 19 2.32 -15.52 -0.56
CA TRP A 19 2.39 -15.71 0.89
C TRP A 19 3.59 -16.57 1.26
N THR A 20 4.39 -16.11 2.21
CA THR A 20 5.43 -16.89 2.87
C THR A 20 5.09 -16.99 4.35
N VAL A 21 5.19 -18.19 4.91
CA VAL A 21 4.93 -18.46 6.33
C VAL A 21 6.18 -19.09 6.92
N GLU A 22 6.70 -18.50 7.97
CA GLU A 22 7.92 -18.94 8.64
C GLU A 22 7.67 -19.11 10.13
N GLU A 23 8.29 -20.12 10.72
CA GLU A 23 8.14 -20.45 12.13
C GLU A 23 9.44 -20.16 12.88
N PHE A 24 9.32 -19.49 14.03
CA PHE A 24 10.45 -19.07 14.85
C PHE A 24 10.32 -19.62 16.27
N HIS A 25 11.42 -20.21 16.75
CA HIS A 25 11.58 -20.68 18.13
C HIS A 25 10.48 -21.63 18.63
N GLY A 26 9.77 -22.32 17.72
CA GLY A 26 8.69 -23.25 18.04
C GLY A 26 7.46 -22.62 18.69
N LYS A 27 7.30 -21.29 18.61
CA LYS A 27 6.20 -20.58 19.28
C LYS A 27 5.75 -19.27 18.61
N CYS A 28 6.30 -18.95 17.44
CA CYS A 28 6.04 -17.71 16.73
C CYS A 28 5.88 -18.00 15.23
N THR A 29 4.80 -17.51 14.63
CA THR A 29 4.54 -17.54 13.20
C THR A 29 4.75 -16.15 12.63
N VAL A 30 5.53 -16.01 11.57
CA VAL A 30 5.64 -14.79 10.78
C VAL A 30 5.05 -15.06 9.41
N VAL A 31 4.18 -14.17 8.95
CA VAL A 31 3.59 -14.21 7.61
C VAL A 31 4.06 -12.99 6.85
N VAL A 32 4.62 -13.23 5.67
CA VAL A 32 5.01 -12.21 4.69
C VAL A 32 4.09 -12.33 3.49
N ALA A 33 3.55 -11.20 3.05
CA ALA A 33 2.70 -11.06 1.89
C ALA A 33 3.34 -10.09 0.90
N GLN A 34 3.78 -10.61 -0.24
CA GLN A 34 4.14 -9.76 -1.38
C GLN A 34 2.89 -9.54 -2.24
N LEU A 35 2.40 -8.31 -2.24
CA LEU A 35 1.24 -7.89 -3.02
C LEU A 35 1.56 -7.88 -4.53
N PRO A 36 0.55 -7.85 -5.42
CA PRO A 36 0.76 -7.92 -6.87
C PRO A 36 1.58 -6.77 -7.47
N ASN A 37 1.70 -5.65 -6.74
CA ASN A 37 2.54 -4.51 -7.12
C ASN A 37 3.98 -4.60 -6.57
N GLY A 38 4.34 -5.69 -5.90
CA GLY A 38 5.65 -5.90 -5.27
C GLY A 38 5.78 -5.33 -3.85
N PHE A 39 4.79 -4.62 -3.32
CA PHE A 39 4.81 -4.13 -1.94
C PHE A 39 4.74 -5.28 -0.95
N ILE A 40 5.51 -5.21 0.13
CA ILE A 40 5.62 -6.29 1.12
C ILE A 40 4.97 -5.88 2.43
N LEU A 41 4.07 -6.73 2.92
CA LEU A 41 3.48 -6.64 4.25
C LEU A 41 3.96 -7.81 5.11
N THR A 42 4.32 -7.53 6.35
CA THR A 42 4.72 -8.55 7.32
C THR A 42 3.87 -8.44 8.58
N GLU A 43 3.48 -9.59 9.12
CA GLU A 43 2.80 -9.74 10.40
C GLU A 43 3.35 -10.94 11.16
N SER A 44 3.26 -10.90 12.49
CA SER A 44 3.74 -11.99 13.35
C SER A 44 2.77 -12.30 14.49
N SER A 45 2.68 -13.55 14.89
CA SER A 45 1.91 -14.01 16.04
C SER A 45 2.76 -14.96 16.88
N ALA A 46 2.92 -14.66 18.17
CA ALA A 46 3.66 -15.50 19.11
C ALA A 46 2.80 -15.81 20.32
N CYS A 47 2.87 -17.05 20.82
CA CYS A 47 2.20 -17.47 22.05
C CYS A 47 3.14 -17.38 23.26
N VAL A 48 2.60 -17.55 24.47
CA VAL A 48 3.41 -17.53 25.71
C VAL A 48 4.11 -18.86 25.92
N ASP A 49 3.37 -19.97 25.79
CA ASP A 49 3.86 -21.33 26.01
C ASP A 49 3.90 -22.10 24.68
N PRO A 50 5.08 -22.60 24.23
CA PRO A 50 5.21 -23.44 23.04
C PRO A 50 4.27 -24.65 23.01
N ALA A 51 3.88 -25.19 24.17
CA ALA A 51 2.95 -26.33 24.23
C ALA A 51 1.55 -25.99 23.67
N ASN A 52 1.18 -24.70 23.64
CA ASN A 52 -0.09 -24.21 23.10
C ASN A 52 0.06 -23.59 21.70
N TYR A 53 1.22 -23.77 21.06
CA TYR A 53 1.47 -23.17 19.76
C TYR A 53 0.81 -23.95 18.62
N ASP A 54 0.15 -23.23 17.72
CA ASP A 54 -0.42 -23.75 16.48
C ASP A 54 -0.12 -22.76 15.34
N VAL A 55 0.64 -23.22 14.36
CA VAL A 55 1.04 -22.42 13.19
C VAL A 55 -0.15 -21.97 12.35
N ASN A 56 -1.24 -22.75 12.30
CA ASN A 56 -2.42 -22.40 11.52
C ASN A 56 -3.16 -21.23 12.16
N ILE A 57 -3.32 -21.26 13.49
CA ILE A 57 -3.92 -20.14 14.24
C ILE A 57 -3.07 -18.88 14.07
N GLY A 58 -1.75 -19.00 14.19
CA GLY A 58 -0.81 -17.89 13.98
C GLY A 58 -0.90 -17.32 12.56
N MET A 59 -0.93 -18.18 11.55
CA MET A 59 -1.06 -17.82 10.14
C MET A 59 -2.38 -17.10 9.88
N GLU A 60 -3.52 -17.63 10.32
CA GLU A 60 -4.84 -17.02 10.13
C GLU A 60 -4.91 -15.63 10.77
N CYS A 61 -4.39 -15.50 12.00
CA CYS A 61 -4.31 -14.22 12.70
C CYS A 61 -3.48 -13.19 11.91
N CYS A 62 -2.33 -13.60 11.38
CA CYS A 62 -1.47 -12.71 10.60
C CYS A 62 -2.10 -12.35 9.25
N LYS A 63 -2.68 -13.31 8.53
CA LYS A 63 -3.37 -13.08 7.24
C LYS A 63 -4.52 -12.09 7.41
N LYS A 64 -5.34 -12.25 8.44
CA LYS A 64 -6.43 -11.30 8.75
C LYS A 64 -5.90 -9.88 8.92
N ARG A 65 -4.85 -9.68 9.73
CA ARG A 65 -4.24 -8.36 9.94
C ARG A 65 -3.61 -7.79 8.65
N ILE A 66 -3.03 -8.64 7.81
CA ILE A 66 -2.52 -8.21 6.50
C ILE A 66 -3.66 -7.74 5.60
N ILE A 67 -4.77 -8.47 5.53
CA ILE A 67 -5.95 -8.07 4.76
C ILE A 67 -6.51 -6.72 5.24
N ASP A 68 -6.57 -6.51 6.56
CA ASP A 68 -6.96 -5.21 7.14
C ASP A 68 -6.01 -4.08 6.71
N LYS A 69 -4.69 -4.36 6.61
CA LYS A 69 -3.72 -3.39 6.07
C LYS A 69 -3.92 -3.12 4.57
N ILE A 70 -4.26 -4.13 3.77
CA ILE A 70 -4.55 -3.93 2.34
C ILE A 70 -5.76 -2.99 2.20
N TRP A 71 -6.83 -3.20 2.97
CA TRP A 71 -7.97 -2.29 3.01
C TRP A 71 -7.55 -0.84 3.31
N LEU A 72 -6.74 -0.65 4.35
CA LEU A 72 -6.24 0.68 4.73
C LEU A 72 -5.44 1.33 3.58
N LEU A 73 -4.53 0.58 2.97
CA LEU A 73 -3.67 1.08 1.90
C LEU A 73 -4.45 1.40 0.62
N GLU A 74 -5.40 0.55 0.24
CA GLU A 74 -6.23 0.78 -0.94
C GLU A 74 -7.18 1.97 -0.74
N GLY A 75 -7.71 2.15 0.46
CA GLY A 75 -8.49 3.34 0.82
C GLY A 75 -7.66 4.62 0.72
N TYR A 76 -6.45 4.62 1.29
CA TYR A 76 -5.51 5.74 1.19
C TYR A 76 -5.15 6.04 -0.28
N ARG A 77 -4.77 5.02 -1.06
CA ARG A 77 -4.43 5.13 -2.47
C ARG A 77 -5.56 5.77 -3.28
N LEU A 78 -6.80 5.33 -3.06
CA LEU A 78 -7.96 5.89 -3.74
C LEU A 78 -8.21 7.35 -3.34
N GLN A 79 -8.12 7.66 -2.05
CA GLN A 79 -8.27 9.04 -1.56
C GLN A 79 -7.23 9.98 -2.18
N CYS A 80 -5.98 9.54 -2.29
CA CYS A 80 -4.92 10.28 -2.99
C CYS A 80 -5.30 10.57 -4.44
N GLN A 81 -5.75 9.55 -5.19
CA GLN A 81 -6.17 9.70 -6.59
C GLN A 81 -7.34 10.68 -6.77
N ILE A 82 -8.27 10.73 -5.81
CA ILE A 82 -9.41 11.65 -5.84
C ILE A 82 -8.98 13.07 -5.43
N SER A 83 -8.04 13.20 -4.49
CA SER A 83 -7.56 14.48 -3.98
C SER A 83 -6.53 15.15 -4.88
N GLU A 84 -5.86 14.40 -5.76
CA GLU A 84 -4.91 14.96 -6.71
C GLU A 84 -5.63 15.98 -7.58
N PRO A 85 -5.24 17.28 -7.52
CA PRO A 85 -5.82 18.26 -8.41
C PRO A 85 -5.54 17.78 -9.82
N THR A 86 -6.61 17.55 -10.58
CA THR A 86 -6.55 17.14 -11.99
C THR A 86 -5.44 17.97 -12.64
N LYS A 87 -4.37 17.33 -13.15
CA LYS A 87 -3.29 18.04 -13.86
C LYS A 87 -3.96 18.87 -14.93
N ILE A 88 -4.19 20.15 -14.64
CA ILE A 88 -4.64 21.12 -15.61
C ILE A 88 -3.57 21.01 -16.69
N GLN A 89 -3.96 20.60 -17.90
CA GLN A 89 -3.11 20.80 -19.06
C GLN A 89 -2.92 22.30 -19.15
N ILE A 90 -1.87 22.80 -18.51
CA ILE A 90 -1.46 24.19 -18.56
C ILE A 90 -0.94 24.40 -19.98
N ASN A 91 -1.88 24.71 -20.87
CA ASN A 91 -1.59 25.56 -22.02
C ASN A 91 -0.86 26.81 -21.50
N LEU A 92 0.06 27.36 -22.30
CA LEU A 92 1.11 28.30 -21.86
C LEU A 92 0.63 29.48 -20.98
N ASN A 93 -0.64 29.88 -21.10
CA ASN A 93 -1.26 30.90 -20.26
C ASN A 93 -1.56 30.45 -18.82
N GLY A 94 -1.91 29.18 -18.61
CA GLY A 94 -2.16 28.63 -17.27
C GLY A 94 -0.87 28.37 -16.48
N ARG A 95 0.29 28.26 -17.17
CA ARG A 95 1.60 28.15 -16.50
C ARG A 95 1.85 29.36 -15.62
N LYS A 96 1.77 30.59 -16.16
CA LYS A 96 2.00 31.85 -15.42
C LYS A 96 1.16 31.97 -14.14
N LEU A 97 -0.13 31.66 -14.23
CA LEU A 97 -1.05 31.66 -13.08
C LEU A 97 -0.66 30.63 -12.01
N ALA A 98 -0.18 29.45 -12.43
CA ALA A 98 0.31 28.43 -11.49
C ALA A 98 1.64 28.82 -10.83
N GLU A 99 2.54 29.54 -11.53
CA GLU A 99 3.81 30.03 -10.96
C GLU A 99 3.56 31.13 -9.92
N GLU A 100 2.54 31.97 -10.13
CA GLU A 100 2.15 33.04 -9.20
C GLU A 100 1.40 32.49 -7.97
N MET A 101 0.53 31.49 -8.15
CA MET A 101 -0.33 30.97 -7.08
C MET A 101 0.37 29.92 -6.21
N TYR A 102 1.33 29.16 -6.77
CA TYR A 102 2.04 28.11 -6.04
C TYR A 102 3.54 28.07 -6.43
N PRO A 103 4.34 29.04 -5.99
CA PRO A 103 5.73 29.22 -6.44
C PRO A 103 6.64 28.01 -6.17
N ASN A 104 6.34 27.23 -5.12
CA ASN A 104 7.16 26.06 -4.73
C ASN A 104 6.88 24.79 -5.56
N THR A 105 5.80 24.76 -6.34
CA THR A 105 5.42 23.56 -7.13
C THR A 105 6.36 23.35 -8.32
N LEU A 106 6.92 24.43 -8.87
CA LEU A 106 7.87 24.36 -9.98
C LEU A 106 9.26 23.89 -9.55
N GLU A 107 9.68 24.13 -8.30
CA GLU A 107 10.93 23.55 -7.79
C GLU A 107 10.86 22.03 -7.71
N VAL A 108 9.69 21.49 -7.33
CA VAL A 108 9.43 20.04 -7.28
C VAL A 108 9.46 19.45 -8.69
N LEU A 109 8.76 20.07 -9.66
CA LEU A 109 8.73 19.59 -11.04
C LEU A 109 10.06 19.78 -11.81
N LYS A 110 10.86 20.79 -11.45
CA LYS A 110 12.21 20.99 -12.00
C LYS A 110 13.20 19.96 -11.45
N LYS A 111 13.05 19.53 -10.19
CA LYS A 111 13.84 18.44 -9.59
C LYS A 111 13.56 17.08 -10.22
N GLU A 112 12.32 16.80 -10.61
CA GLU A 112 11.94 15.51 -11.22
C GLU A 112 12.41 15.35 -12.68
N ARG A 113 12.91 16.41 -13.34
CA ARG A 113 13.34 16.37 -14.75
C ARG A 113 14.85 16.40 -14.96
N LEU A 114 15.64 16.02 -13.94
CA LEU A 114 17.09 16.03 -13.97
C LEU A 114 17.70 14.62 -13.85
N ILE A 115 17.24 13.64 -14.64
CA ILE A 115 18.11 12.57 -15.19
C ILE A 115 17.55 12.11 -16.54
N SER A 116 17.95 12.78 -17.62
CA SER A 116 18.32 12.17 -18.90
C SER A 116 18.74 13.32 -19.83
N GLU A 117 20.02 13.70 -19.75
CA GLU A 117 20.70 14.35 -20.88
C GLU A 117 20.82 13.35 -22.04
#